data_AF-A0A533XLS0-F1
#
_entry.id   AF-A0A533XLS0-F1
#
_cell.length_a   1.000
_cell.length_b   1.000
_cell.length_c   1.000
_cell.angle_alpha   90.00
_cell.angle_beta   90.00
_cell.angle_gamma   90.00
#
_symmetry.space_group_name_H-M   'P 1'
#
loop_
_entity.id
_entity.type
_entity.pdbx_description
1 polymer ?
#
loop_
_entity_poly.entity_id
_entity_poly.type
_entity_poly.pdbx_seq_one_letter_code
_entity_poly.pdbx_strand_id
1 'polypeptide(L)'
;MNEIRNAVERLFVDGAHKAALAQETLELRQAFESLRDEIKDQSASIKDLRDRIGGHVLHDGVGNALRGMDYGRNALIEMGETVAETHYRFAGDIALATLFPGKSEETLLVEVQELFDKTAKLVFIVGSIDRIFDAYVRGRELLKSTSS
;
A
#
# COMPACT_ATOMS: atom_id res chain seq x y z
N MET A 1 -1.43 3.90 6.36
CA MET A 1 -1.85 4.69 5.17
C MET A 1 -2.95 5.70 5.49
N ASN A 2 -3.98 5.34 6.26
CA ASN A 2 -4.95 6.32 6.74
C ASN A 2 -4.32 7.40 7.64
N GLU A 3 -3.30 7.07 8.45
CA GLU A 3 -2.60 8.12 9.20
C GLU A 3 -1.87 9.09 8.28
N ILE A 4 -1.22 8.60 7.21
CA ILE A 4 -0.52 9.44 6.23
C ILE A 4 -1.51 10.33 5.51
N ARG A 5 -2.62 9.78 5.01
CA ARG A 5 -3.70 10.57 4.39
C ARG A 5 -4.20 11.64 5.34
N ASN A 6 -4.61 11.27 6.54
CA ASN A 6 -5.16 12.20 7.53
C ASN A 6 -4.12 13.26 7.94
N ALA A 7 -2.84 12.89 8.03
CA ALA A 7 -1.75 13.82 8.35
C ALA A 7 -1.57 14.83 7.20
N VAL A 8 -1.52 14.37 5.95
CA VAL A 8 -1.40 15.27 4.79
C VAL A 8 -2.64 16.16 4.66
N GLU A 9 -3.85 15.61 4.74
CA GLU A 9 -5.09 16.39 4.72
C GLU A 9 -5.11 17.47 5.83
N ARG A 10 -4.65 17.13 7.04
CA ARG A 10 -4.51 18.10 8.15
C ARG A 10 -3.50 19.20 7.86
N LEU A 11 -2.33 18.85 7.32
CA LEU A 11 -1.30 19.83 6.94
C LEU A 11 -1.86 20.84 5.92
N PHE A 12 -2.67 20.38 4.96
CA PHE A 12 -3.28 21.24 3.95
C PHE A 12 -4.47 22.09 4.43
N VAL A 13 -5.00 21.85 5.63
CA VAL A 13 -6.00 22.74 6.24
C VAL A 13 -5.42 23.60 7.35
N ASP A 14 -4.25 23.24 7.88
CA ASP A 14 -3.55 24.01 8.90
C ASP A 14 -3.03 25.36 8.38
N GLY A 15 -3.43 26.43 9.04
CA GLY A 15 -3.09 27.80 8.65
C GLY A 15 -1.60 28.12 8.83
N ALA A 16 -0.97 27.56 9.87
CA ALA A 16 0.45 27.76 10.13
C ALA A 16 1.31 27.06 9.06
N HIS A 17 0.98 25.81 8.73
CA HIS A 17 1.64 25.09 7.64
C HIS A 17 1.48 25.79 6.29
N LYS A 18 0.27 26.26 5.94
CA LYS A 18 0.04 27.04 4.71
C LYS A 18 0.92 28.29 4.63
N ALA A 19 0.99 29.05 5.72
CA ALA A 19 1.81 30.25 5.78
C ALA A 19 3.31 29.93 5.64
N ALA A 20 3.78 28.86 6.28
CA ALA A 20 5.16 28.40 6.17
C ALA A 20 5.48 27.93 4.73
N LEU A 21 4.63 27.06 4.16
CA LEU A 21 4.81 26.54 2.81
C LEU A 21 4.78 27.65 1.75
N ALA A 22 4.01 28.71 1.94
CA ALA A 22 3.98 29.87 1.04
C ALA A 22 5.33 30.62 0.97
N GLN A 23 6.16 30.53 2.01
CA GLN A 23 7.50 31.13 2.06
C GLN A 23 8.60 30.22 1.51
N GLU A 24 8.27 28.96 1.21
CA GLU A 24 9.23 27.98 0.70
C GLU A 24 9.41 28.08 -0.82
N THR A 25 10.40 27.35 -1.35
CA THR A 25 10.70 27.32 -2.78
C THR A 25 9.50 26.86 -3.61
N LEU A 26 9.45 27.29 -4.88
CA LEU A 26 8.39 26.84 -5.80
C LEU A 26 8.38 25.32 -5.95
N GLU A 27 9.58 24.72 -6.03
CA GLU A 27 9.77 23.28 -6.14
C GLU A 27 9.18 22.52 -4.94
N LEU A 28 9.45 22.98 -3.71
CA LEU A 28 8.90 22.35 -2.50
C LEU A 28 7.38 22.49 -2.44
N ARG A 29 6.84 23.65 -2.82
CA ARG A 29 5.39 23.87 -2.92
C ARG A 29 4.72 22.91 -3.89
N GLN A 30 5.28 22.77 -5.09
CA GLN A 30 4.77 21.87 -6.13
C GLN A 30 4.86 20.39 -5.70
N ALA A 31 5.92 20.00 -4.98
CA ALA A 31 6.05 18.64 -4.46
C ALA A 31 4.95 18.31 -3.44
N PHE A 32 4.64 19.25 -2.54
CA PHE A 32 3.53 19.11 -1.59
C PHE A 32 2.17 19.05 -2.31
N GLU A 33 1.91 19.92 -3.29
CA GLU A 33 0.67 19.90 -4.08
C GLU A 33 0.50 18.58 -4.84
N SER A 34 1.58 18.06 -5.44
CA SER A 34 1.57 16.76 -6.12
C SER A 34 1.22 15.63 -5.16
N LEU A 35 1.81 15.60 -3.96
CA LEU A 35 1.48 14.60 -2.93
C LEU A 35 0.00 14.65 -2.54
N ARG A 36 -0.57 15.85 -2.40
CA ARG A 36 -1.99 16.03 -2.06
C ARG A 36 -2.89 15.46 -3.15
N ASP A 37 -2.58 15.79 -4.40
CA ASP A 37 -3.40 15.40 -5.54
C ASP A 37 -3.30 13.88 -5.76
N GLU A 38 -2.12 13.28 -5.62
CA GLU A 38 -1.91 11.83 -5.66
C GLU A 38 -2.71 11.11 -4.55
N ILE A 39 -2.70 11.64 -3.32
CA ILE A 39 -3.48 11.08 -2.20
C ILE A 39 -4.97 11.19 -2.45
N LYS A 40 -5.44 12.30 -3.04
CA LYS A 40 -6.85 12.51 -3.36
C LYS A 40 -7.31 11.53 -4.43
N ASP A 41 -6.54 11.36 -5.48
CA ASP A 41 -6.84 10.45 -6.59
C ASP A 41 -6.85 8.98 -6.14
N GLN A 42 -5.98 8.61 -5.19
CA GLN A 42 -5.91 7.26 -4.64
C GLN A 42 -6.79 7.03 -3.40
N SER A 43 -7.54 8.04 -2.93
CA SER A 43 -8.30 7.97 -1.68
C SER A 43 -9.33 6.84 -1.64
N ALA A 44 -10.01 6.59 -2.78
CA ALA A 44 -10.94 5.48 -2.94
C ALA A 44 -10.23 4.13 -2.90
N SER A 45 -9.10 4.00 -3.60
CA SER A 45 -8.25 2.80 -3.62
C SER A 45 -7.71 2.45 -2.24
N ILE A 46 -7.26 3.45 -1.46
CA ILE A 46 -6.76 3.27 -0.08
C ILE A 46 -7.86 2.78 0.85
N LYS A 47 -9.07 3.34 0.72
CA LYS A 47 -10.22 2.93 1.52
C LYS A 47 -10.63 1.49 1.19
N ASP A 48 -10.73 1.16 -0.10
CA ASP A 48 -11.05 -0.18 -0.57
C ASP A 48 -10.02 -1.22 -0.12
N LEU A 49 -8.72 -0.92 -0.26
CA LEU A 49 -7.63 -1.77 0.25
C LEU A 49 -7.75 -2.03 1.75
N ARG A 50 -8.03 -1.00 2.55
CA ARG A 50 -8.23 -1.17 3.99
C ARG A 50 -9.44 -2.04 4.28
N ASP A 51 -10.56 -1.79 3.61
CA ASP A 51 -11.80 -2.50 3.89
C ASP A 51 -11.68 -3.98 3.48
N ARG A 52 -10.92 -4.28 2.42
CA ARG A 52 -10.62 -5.66 1.97
C ARG A 52 -9.56 -6.36 2.81
N ILE A 53 -8.42 -5.73 3.11
CA ILE A 53 -7.28 -6.36 3.82
C ILE A 53 -7.44 -6.31 5.34
N GLY A 54 -7.87 -5.15 5.87
CA GLY A 54 -7.89 -4.88 7.31
C GLY A 54 -9.27 -5.04 7.96
N GLY A 55 -10.35 -5.07 7.17
CA GLY A 55 -11.72 -5.06 7.69
C GLY A 55 -12.21 -6.40 8.21
N HIS A 56 -11.82 -7.51 7.58
CA HIS A 56 -12.54 -8.79 7.75
C HIS A 56 -11.62 -10.02 7.70
N VAL A 57 -10.75 -10.17 8.71
CA VAL A 57 -10.40 -11.53 9.17
C VAL A 57 -11.62 -12.06 9.94
N LEU A 58 -12.65 -12.48 9.22
CA LEU A 58 -13.85 -13.04 9.83
C LEU A 58 -13.51 -14.48 10.26
N HIS A 59 -13.76 -14.79 11.54
CA HIS A 59 -13.62 -16.15 12.09
C HIS A 59 -14.35 -17.19 11.22
N ASP A 60 -15.48 -16.81 10.64
CA ASP A 60 -16.28 -17.63 9.73
C ASP A 60 -15.58 -17.90 8.38
N GLY A 61 -14.77 -16.95 7.88
CA GLY A 61 -13.98 -17.12 6.67
C GLY A 61 -12.90 -18.18 6.85
N VAL A 62 -12.19 -18.12 7.97
CA VAL A 62 -11.20 -19.15 8.36
C VAL A 62 -11.88 -20.50 8.58
N GLY A 63 -13.02 -20.54 9.26
CA GLY A 63 -13.78 -21.78 9.50
C GLY A 63 -14.30 -22.42 8.21
N ASN A 64 -14.75 -21.63 7.24
CA ASN A 64 -15.15 -22.15 5.92
C ASN A 64 -13.96 -22.64 5.10
N ALA A 65 -12.83 -21.93 5.16
CA ALA A 65 -11.59 -22.33 4.51
C ALA A 65 -11.09 -23.69 5.04
N LEU A 66 -11.02 -23.84 6.36
CA LEU A 66 -10.59 -25.07 7.02
C LEU A 66 -11.53 -26.25 6.74
N ARG A 67 -12.85 -26.00 6.57
CA ARG A 67 -13.82 -27.05 6.20
C ARG A 67 -13.69 -27.53 4.76
N GLY A 68 -13.17 -26.69 3.86
CA GLY A 68 -12.96 -27.04 2.45
C GLY A 68 -11.57 -27.58 2.13
N MET A 69 -10.61 -27.49 3.06
CA MET A 69 -9.25 -27.97 2.86
C MET A 69 -9.14 -29.46 3.19
N ASP A 70 -8.54 -30.21 2.28
CA ASP A 70 -8.13 -31.59 2.55
C ASP A 70 -6.98 -31.61 3.58
N TYR A 71 -7.14 -32.44 4.61
CA TYR A 71 -6.19 -32.58 5.71
C TYR A 71 -4.80 -32.99 5.23
N GLY A 72 -4.71 -33.65 4.06
CA GLY A 72 -3.45 -34.05 3.43
C GLY A 72 -2.60 -32.91 2.87
N ARG A 73 -3.13 -31.67 2.80
CA ARG A 73 -2.38 -30.49 2.35
C ARG A 73 -1.61 -29.79 3.48
N ASN A 74 -1.87 -30.14 4.74
CA ASN A 74 -1.11 -29.65 5.87
C ASN A 74 0.38 -29.98 5.70
N ALA A 75 1.25 -28.97 5.84
CA ALA A 75 2.70 -29.07 5.67
C ALA A 75 3.21 -29.37 4.24
N LEU A 76 2.36 -29.26 3.21
CA LEU A 76 2.82 -29.42 1.82
C LEU A 76 3.59 -28.17 1.37
N ILE A 77 4.88 -28.36 1.07
CA ILE A 77 5.73 -27.35 0.45
C ILE A 77 5.53 -27.48 -1.06
N GLU A 78 5.08 -26.40 -1.69
CA GLU A 78 5.02 -26.28 -3.14
C GLU A 78 6.29 -25.59 -3.62
N MET A 79 7.09 -26.29 -4.42
CA MET A 79 8.30 -25.74 -5.01
C MET A 79 7.95 -25.08 -6.34
N GLY A 80 8.14 -23.76 -6.44
CA GLY A 80 8.06 -23.06 -7.71
C GLY A 80 9.31 -23.26 -8.58
N GLU A 81 9.33 -22.63 -9.75
CA GLU A 81 10.44 -22.73 -10.71
C GLU A 81 11.73 -22.10 -10.16
N THR A 82 11.61 -21.19 -9.18
CA THR A 82 12.74 -20.61 -8.45
C THR A 82 12.66 -20.83 -6.94
N VAL A 83 13.80 -20.74 -6.23
CA VAL A 83 13.87 -20.86 -4.75
C VAL A 83 12.98 -19.81 -4.05
N ALA A 84 12.79 -18.63 -4.66
CA ALA A 84 11.93 -17.58 -4.15
C ALA A 84 10.43 -17.89 -4.26
N GLU A 85 10.04 -18.87 -5.08
CA GLU A 85 8.66 -19.30 -5.30
C GLU A 85 8.31 -20.56 -4.49
N THR A 86 9.25 -21.08 -3.70
CA THR A 86 8.95 -22.18 -2.78
C THR A 86 8.13 -21.67 -1.60
N HIS A 87 6.89 -22.15 -1.47
CA HIS A 87 5.96 -21.67 -0.45
C HIS A 87 5.18 -22.80 0.22
N TYR A 88 4.70 -22.56 1.44
CA TYR A 88 3.79 -23.48 2.13
C TYR A 88 2.39 -23.29 1.55
N ARG A 89 1.98 -24.23 0.69
CA ARG A 89 0.68 -24.17 0.00
C ARG A 89 -0.46 -23.99 0.98
N PHE A 90 -0.46 -24.75 2.07
CA PHE A 90 -1.49 -24.65 3.11
C PHE A 90 -1.55 -23.27 3.79
N ALA A 91 -0.40 -22.69 4.12
CA ALA A 91 -0.37 -21.36 4.75
C ALA A 91 -0.83 -20.27 3.77
N GLY A 92 -0.46 -20.42 2.49
CA GLY A 92 -0.96 -19.59 1.40
C GLY A 92 -2.47 -19.69 1.24
N ASP A 93 -3.00 -20.90 1.14
CA ASP A 93 -4.43 -21.18 1.00
C ASP A 93 -5.24 -20.60 2.18
N ILE A 94 -4.73 -20.70 3.43
CA ILE A 94 -5.36 -20.08 4.60
C ILE A 94 -5.33 -18.56 4.51
N ALA A 95 -4.19 -17.97 4.19
CA ALA A 95 -4.06 -16.52 4.07
C ALA A 95 -5.01 -15.98 2.99
N LEU A 96 -5.05 -16.63 1.83
CA LEU A 96 -5.93 -16.27 0.73
C LEU A 96 -7.41 -16.44 1.08
N ALA A 97 -7.80 -17.55 1.71
CA ALA A 97 -9.19 -17.75 2.12
C ALA A 97 -9.64 -16.81 3.26
N THR A 98 -8.68 -16.32 4.06
CA THR A 98 -8.93 -15.28 5.07
C THR A 98 -9.15 -13.92 4.42
N LEU A 99 -8.39 -13.60 3.38
CA LEU A 99 -8.47 -12.32 2.67
C LEU A 99 -9.63 -12.29 1.64
N PHE A 100 -10.00 -13.45 1.09
CA PHE A 100 -10.98 -13.60 0.00
C PHE A 100 -11.94 -14.77 0.28
N PRO A 101 -12.81 -14.66 1.31
CA PRO A 101 -13.68 -15.75 1.72
C PRO A 101 -14.71 -16.12 0.63
N GLY A 102 -14.85 -17.43 0.36
CA GLY A 102 -15.89 -17.99 -0.52
C GLY A 102 -15.66 -17.78 -2.02
N LYS A 103 -14.45 -17.40 -2.43
CA LYS A 103 -14.08 -17.21 -3.84
C LYS A 103 -13.49 -18.49 -4.43
N SER A 104 -13.79 -18.76 -5.70
CA SER A 104 -13.11 -19.82 -6.45
C SER A 104 -11.68 -19.40 -6.80
N GLU A 105 -10.79 -20.36 -7.01
CA GLU A 105 -9.38 -20.14 -7.35
C GLU A 105 -9.21 -19.21 -8.57
N GLU A 106 -10.04 -19.40 -9.60
CA GLU A 106 -10.04 -18.58 -10.82
C GLU A 106 -10.44 -17.11 -10.57
N THR A 107 -11.41 -16.88 -9.66
CA THR A 107 -11.81 -15.51 -9.27
C THR A 107 -10.78 -14.88 -8.34
N LEU A 108 -10.14 -15.69 -7.51
CA LEU A 108 -9.19 -15.27 -6.50
C LEU A 108 -7.92 -14.69 -7.14
N LEU A 109 -7.46 -15.28 -8.25
CA LEU A 109 -6.29 -14.80 -8.99
C LEU A 109 -6.51 -13.40 -9.58
N VAL A 110 -7.71 -13.14 -10.12
CA VAL A 110 -8.11 -11.81 -10.62
C VAL A 110 -8.18 -10.80 -9.47
N GLU A 111 -8.82 -11.16 -8.35
CA GLU A 111 -8.98 -10.26 -7.21
C GLU A 111 -7.65 -9.93 -6.52
N VAL A 112 -6.72 -10.89 -6.45
CA VAL A 112 -5.36 -10.69 -5.96
C VAL A 112 -4.57 -9.77 -6.89
N GLN A 113 -4.66 -9.97 -8.20
CA GLN A 113 -4.00 -9.09 -9.17
C GLN A 113 -4.51 -7.64 -9.05
N GLU A 114 -5.83 -7.45 -8.96
CA GLU A 114 -6.40 -6.10 -8.75
C GLU A 114 -5.89 -5.46 -7.45
N LEU A 115 -5.70 -6.25 -6.39
CA LEU A 115 -5.17 -5.78 -5.12
C LEU A 115 -3.70 -5.34 -5.26
N PHE A 116 -2.88 -6.11 -5.96
CA PHE A 116 -1.51 -5.74 -6.28
C PHE A 116 -1.44 -4.47 -7.12
N ASP A 117 -2.27 -4.35 -8.16
CA ASP A 117 -2.32 -3.15 -9.01
C ASP A 117 -2.73 -1.91 -8.21
N LYS A 118 -3.70 -2.04 -7.31
CA LYS A 118 -4.11 -0.97 -6.38
C LYS A 118 -2.99 -0.61 -5.40
N THR A 119 -2.23 -1.60 -4.92
CA THR A 119 -1.11 -1.40 -4.00
C THR A 119 0.09 -0.76 -4.70
N ALA A 120 0.37 -1.15 -5.95
CA ALA A 120 1.42 -0.56 -6.77
C ALA A 120 1.18 0.95 -7.00
N LYS A 121 -0.07 1.38 -7.12
CA LYS A 121 -0.40 2.83 -7.20
C LYS A 121 -0.03 3.61 -5.94
N LEU A 122 0.10 2.95 -4.78
CA LEU A 122 0.56 3.60 -3.54
C LEU A 122 2.06 3.91 -3.57
N VAL A 123 2.84 3.27 -4.46
CA VAL A 123 4.27 3.56 -4.64
C VAL A 123 4.49 5.02 -5.07
N PHE A 124 3.56 5.61 -5.84
CA PHE A 124 3.64 7.01 -6.25
C PHE A 124 3.52 7.99 -5.06
N ILE A 125 2.77 7.62 -4.02
CA ILE A 125 2.68 8.40 -2.78
C ILE A 125 4.04 8.39 -2.06
N VAL A 126 4.70 7.23 -1.99
CA VAL A 126 6.05 7.11 -1.40
C VAL A 126 7.06 7.93 -2.20
N GLY A 127 7.05 7.83 -3.54
CA GLY A 127 7.92 8.64 -4.39
C GLY A 127 7.69 10.15 -4.26
N SER A 128 6.46 10.57 -3.94
CA SER A 128 6.13 11.97 -3.70
C SER A 128 6.67 12.48 -2.36
N ILE A 129 6.72 11.62 -1.33
CA ILE A 129 7.39 11.92 -0.06
C ILE A 129 8.89 12.14 -0.31
N ASP A 130 9.53 11.27 -1.07
CA ASP A 130 10.96 11.40 -1.40
C ASP A 130 11.26 12.71 -2.16
N ARG A 131 10.40 13.11 -3.10
CA ARG A 131 10.52 14.40 -3.79
C ARG A 131 10.42 15.60 -2.85
N ILE A 132 9.54 15.55 -1.85
CA ILE A 132 9.44 16.60 -0.83
C ILE A 132 10.75 16.70 -0.04
N PHE A 133 11.32 15.56 0.37
CA PHE A 133 12.60 15.53 1.06
C PHE A 133 13.74 16.06 0.18
N ASP A 134 13.82 15.65 -1.08
CA ASP A 134 14.85 16.13 -2.02
C ASP A 134 14.72 17.65 -2.26
N ALA A 135 13.50 18.15 -2.52
CA ALA A 135 13.24 19.58 -2.69
C ALA A 135 13.59 20.40 -1.44
N TYR A 136 13.28 19.88 -0.24
CA TYR A 136 13.64 20.51 1.03
C TYR A 136 15.15 20.56 1.23
N VAL A 137 15.84 19.44 0.98
CA VAL A 137 17.29 19.33 1.13
C VAL A 137 18.01 20.27 0.17
N ARG A 138 17.59 20.31 -1.10
CA ARG A 138 18.16 21.20 -2.13
C ARG A 138 17.91 22.66 -1.81
N GLY A 139 16.68 23.02 -1.44
CA GLY A 139 16.30 24.40 -1.10
C GLY A 139 17.07 24.96 0.10
N ARG A 140 17.62 24.08 0.96
CA ARG A 140 18.41 24.45 2.13
C ARG A 140 19.89 24.08 2.04
N GLU A 141 20.34 23.59 0.88
CA GLU A 141 21.73 23.16 0.62
C GLU A 141 22.27 22.17 1.67
N LEU A 142 21.41 21.32 2.25
CA LEU A 142 21.74 20.47 3.40
C LEU A 142 22.57 19.25 3.00
N LEU A 143 22.48 18.81 1.74
CA LEU A 143 23.34 17.79 1.16
C LEU A 143 24.07 18.41 -0.04
N LYS A 144 25.39 18.46 0.03
CA LYS A 144 26.22 18.84 -1.12
C LYS A 144 26.15 17.70 -2.13
N SER A 145 25.88 17.99 -3.40
CA SER A 145 26.08 16.97 -4.43
C SER A 145 27.55 16.58 -4.39
N THR A 146 27.84 15.31 -4.12
CA THR A 146 29.14 14.74 -4.46
C THR A 146 29.24 14.77 -5.97
N SER A 147 29.81 15.86 -6.50
CA SER A 147 30.29 15.95 -7.86
C SER A 147 31.22 14.77 -8.09
N SER A 148 30.80 13.82 -8.93
CA SER A 148 31.67 12.80 -9.53
C SER A 148 31.78 13.11 -11.01
#